data_AF-A0AAE2SDV0-F1
#
_entry.id   AF-A0AAE2SDV0-F1
#
_cell.length_a   1.000
_cell.length_b   1.000
_cell.length_c   1.000
_cell.angle_alpha   90.00
_cell.angle_beta   90.00
_cell.angle_gamma   90.00
#
_symmetry.space_group_name_H-M   'P 1'
#
loop_
_entity.id
_entity.type
_entity.pdbx_description
1 polymer ?
#
loop_
_entity_poly.entity_id
_entity_poly.type
_entity_poly.pdbx_seq_one_letter_code
_entity_poly.pdbx_strand_id
1 'polypeptide(L)'
;MSITRTIIKTTALGCIFAATNAHAANYIWTGAFDANDFTNVNNWLDKDTGLVPTMSPDNTIPTEFNGGATNVANYNAAGTQQVNAIYVSSQTGTGSGTGGVLNVSAGTLQGTGQNTRYTYGGKGQTGTVNISGTGTIDVGGGTRVGIDSNSVGTLNISDSGTYKGSRGLTANSISVSTIAGQGNATGNINVSGSGTYQDRFGLMLGGFNSTNTGTGNFNIIGGNATVQLGFLNSGSDGKWLQSGDGSTLGATIDSSDGFSLSTIEIYDHGTPTDGRVSFEAGALLNLGFSGAAQAGSWTLMSWGEDFLFEDGGLALDPGVDSNWSFEFVDTGGTTQADSLVVTYVPEPSSAALLGLGGLALILRRRK
;
A
#
# COMPACT_ATOMS: atom_id res chain seq x y z
N MET A 1 45.94 -24.68 77.84
CA MET A 1 45.91 -23.74 76.70
C MET A 1 44.89 -24.28 75.71
N SER A 2 43.64 -23.81 75.77
CA SER A 2 42.52 -24.34 74.98
C SER A 2 42.32 -23.45 73.76
N ILE A 3 42.44 -24.01 72.56
CA ILE A 3 42.25 -23.30 71.29
C ILE A 3 40.80 -23.52 70.85
N THR A 4 39.94 -22.53 71.09
CA THR A 4 38.56 -22.50 70.60
C THR A 4 38.57 -22.20 69.10
N ARG A 5 38.26 -23.19 68.26
CA ARG A 5 38.06 -23.01 66.81
C ARG A 5 36.68 -22.46 66.54
N THR A 6 36.60 -21.18 66.16
CA THR A 6 35.39 -20.57 65.59
C THR A 6 35.20 -21.03 64.15
N ILE A 7 34.17 -21.83 63.90
CA ILE A 7 33.75 -22.24 62.55
C ILE A 7 32.83 -21.15 62.00
N ILE A 8 33.33 -20.30 61.10
CA ILE A 8 32.52 -19.37 60.33
C ILE A 8 31.84 -20.18 59.20
N LYS A 9 30.53 -20.42 59.32
CA LYS A 9 29.73 -20.99 58.23
C LYS A 9 29.36 -19.87 57.27
N THR A 10 30.11 -19.74 56.18
CA THR A 10 29.77 -18.84 55.07
C THR A 10 28.70 -19.52 54.21
N THR A 11 27.44 -19.13 54.39
CA THR A 11 26.34 -19.55 53.51
C THR A 11 26.50 -18.82 52.17
N ALA A 12 27.08 -19.47 51.17
CA ALA A 12 27.11 -18.94 49.82
C ALA A 12 25.68 -18.98 49.25
N LEU A 13 24.99 -17.84 49.28
CA LEU A 13 23.81 -17.62 48.45
C LEU A 13 24.30 -17.64 47.00
N GLY A 14 24.18 -18.78 46.33
CA GLY A 14 24.32 -18.86 44.89
C GLY A 14 23.17 -18.11 44.26
N CYS A 15 23.39 -16.85 43.89
CA CYS A 15 22.48 -16.13 43.01
C CYS A 15 22.46 -16.85 41.67
N ILE A 16 21.47 -17.72 41.46
CA ILE A 16 21.12 -18.22 40.14
C ILE A 16 20.55 -17.03 39.39
N PHE A 17 21.40 -16.31 38.68
CA PHE A 17 20.96 -15.41 37.63
C PHE A 17 20.45 -16.31 36.51
N ALA A 18 19.14 -16.58 36.52
CA ALA A 18 18.47 -17.07 35.33
C ALA A 18 18.62 -15.96 34.28
N ALA A 19 19.57 -16.12 33.37
CA ALA A 19 19.63 -15.31 32.17
C ALA A 19 18.33 -15.60 31.40
N THR A 20 17.32 -14.77 31.61
CA THR A 20 16.14 -14.76 30.75
C THR A 20 16.65 -14.32 29.39
N ASN A 21 16.83 -15.27 28.49
CA ASN A 21 17.04 -14.95 27.09
C ASN A 21 15.86 -14.10 26.67
N ALA A 22 16.12 -12.82 26.37
CA ALA A 22 15.13 -11.94 25.78
C ALA A 22 14.83 -12.48 24.38
N HIS A 23 13.87 -13.39 24.29
CA HIS A 23 13.36 -13.84 23.02
C HIS A 23 12.55 -12.68 22.43
N ALA A 24 12.70 -12.43 21.13
CA ALA A 24 11.76 -11.56 20.42
C ALA A 24 10.40 -12.29 20.42
N ALA A 25 9.57 -11.99 21.41
CA ALA A 25 8.25 -12.59 21.55
C ALA A 25 7.39 -12.18 20.35
N ASN A 26 6.76 -13.14 19.68
CA ASN A 26 5.77 -12.85 18.64
C ASN A 26 4.42 -12.64 19.31
N TYR A 27 3.75 -11.53 19.06
CA TYR A 27 2.47 -11.24 19.70
C TYR A 27 1.31 -11.38 18.70
N ILE A 28 0.27 -12.08 19.14
CA ILE A 28 -0.97 -12.28 18.39
C ILE A 28 -2.06 -11.40 18.97
N TRP A 29 -2.75 -10.68 18.09
CA TRP A 29 -3.97 -9.97 18.41
C TRP A 29 -5.10 -10.95 18.72
N THR A 30 -5.71 -10.81 19.89
CA THR A 30 -6.87 -11.60 20.30
C THR A 30 -8.16 -10.82 20.27
N GLY A 31 -8.09 -9.49 20.41
CA GLY A 31 -9.26 -8.63 20.57
C GLY A 31 -10.15 -9.02 21.76
N ALA A 32 -9.62 -9.80 22.71
CA ALA A 32 -10.41 -10.44 23.76
C ALA A 32 -10.97 -9.46 24.80
N PHE A 33 -10.55 -8.19 24.79
CA PHE A 33 -10.98 -7.18 25.73
C PHE A 33 -11.65 -6.02 24.99
N ASP A 34 -12.86 -5.66 25.45
CA ASP A 34 -13.77 -4.69 24.83
C ASP A 34 -13.10 -3.33 24.57
N ALA A 35 -12.56 -3.13 23.36
CA ALA A 35 -12.25 -1.81 22.78
C ALA A 35 -11.71 -1.87 21.34
N ASN A 36 -11.26 -3.04 20.85
CA ASN A 36 -10.42 -3.12 19.63
C ASN A 36 -9.20 -2.17 19.69
N ASP A 37 -8.82 -1.68 20.87
CA ASP A 37 -7.75 -0.72 21.06
C ASP A 37 -6.40 -1.42 20.93
N PHE A 38 -5.64 -1.04 19.91
CA PHE A 38 -4.31 -1.57 19.62
C PHE A 38 -3.35 -1.41 20.81
N THR A 39 -3.51 -0.32 21.58
CA THR A 39 -2.60 0.01 22.69
C THR A 39 -2.95 -0.71 23.99
N ASN A 40 -4.12 -1.37 24.06
CA ASN A 40 -4.47 -2.18 25.22
C ASN A 40 -3.69 -3.51 25.18
N VAL A 41 -2.72 -3.64 26.08
CA VAL A 41 -1.86 -4.83 26.19
C VAL A 41 -2.63 -6.13 26.35
N ASN A 42 -3.82 -6.10 26.98
CA ASN A 42 -4.62 -7.30 27.18
C ASN A 42 -5.19 -7.84 25.85
N ASN A 43 -5.26 -7.03 24.80
CA ASN A 43 -5.65 -7.50 23.46
C ASN A 43 -4.56 -8.30 22.75
N TRP A 44 -3.36 -8.38 23.33
CA TRP A 44 -2.24 -9.12 22.80
C TRP A 44 -1.95 -10.35 23.66
N LEU A 45 -1.56 -11.45 23.02
CA LEU A 45 -0.96 -12.60 23.68
C LEU A 45 0.38 -12.90 23.03
N ASP A 46 1.37 -13.22 23.84
CA ASP A 46 2.57 -13.88 23.36
C ASP A 46 2.18 -15.22 22.73
N LYS A 47 2.56 -15.42 21.48
CA LYS A 47 2.25 -16.61 20.68
C LYS A 47 2.77 -17.89 21.31
N ASP A 48 3.96 -17.83 21.90
CA ASP A 48 4.68 -18.99 22.38
C ASP A 48 4.25 -19.35 23.81
N THR A 49 3.92 -18.35 24.62
CA THR A 49 3.56 -18.56 26.04
C THR A 49 2.06 -18.43 26.34
N GLY A 50 1.28 -17.80 25.47
CA GLY A 50 -0.12 -17.49 25.70
C GLY A 50 -0.38 -16.45 26.79
N LEU A 51 0.67 -15.75 27.25
CA LEU A 51 0.59 -14.75 28.31
C LEU A 51 0.38 -13.35 27.74
N VAL A 52 -0.29 -12.50 28.52
CA VAL A 52 -0.40 -11.07 28.22
C VAL A 52 1.01 -10.44 28.26
N PRO A 53 1.42 -9.68 27.24
CA PRO A 53 2.74 -9.07 27.21
C PRO A 53 2.96 -8.12 28.38
N THR A 54 4.21 -7.93 28.80
CA THR A 54 4.55 -6.75 29.60
C THR A 54 4.95 -5.67 28.60
N MET A 55 4.01 -4.81 28.17
CA MET A 55 4.35 -3.74 27.23
C MET A 55 5.23 -2.69 27.93
N SER A 56 6.52 -2.70 27.59
CA SER A 56 7.38 -1.54 27.76
C SER A 56 7.21 -0.63 26.53
N PRO A 57 7.19 0.71 26.69
CA PRO A 57 7.23 1.66 25.57
C PRO A 57 8.37 1.39 24.58
N ASP A 58 9.45 0.76 25.04
CA ASP A 58 10.65 0.48 24.27
C ASP A 58 10.66 -0.91 23.62
N ASN A 59 9.63 -1.74 23.84
CA ASN A 59 9.59 -3.08 23.28
C ASN A 59 9.07 -3.06 21.84
N THR A 60 9.89 -3.55 20.91
CA THR A 60 9.46 -3.86 19.54
C THR A 60 8.46 -5.01 19.60
N ILE A 61 7.21 -4.76 19.21
CA ILE A 61 6.15 -5.77 19.18
C ILE A 61 6.11 -6.32 17.74
N PRO A 62 6.44 -7.60 17.47
CA PRO A 62 5.96 -8.26 16.26
C PRO A 62 4.44 -8.35 16.36
N THR A 63 3.72 -7.61 15.52
CA THR A 63 2.27 -7.56 15.57
C THR A 63 1.68 -8.47 14.51
N GLU A 64 1.12 -9.58 14.97
CA GLU A 64 0.35 -10.47 14.13
C GLU A 64 -1.14 -10.35 14.45
N PHE A 65 -1.92 -9.99 13.44
CA PHE A 65 -3.38 -10.01 13.50
C PHE A 65 -3.87 -11.33 12.91
N ASN A 66 -4.18 -12.27 13.80
CA ASN A 66 -4.67 -13.59 13.42
C ASN A 66 -6.01 -13.84 14.12
N GLY A 67 -7.06 -14.02 13.33
CA GLY A 67 -8.43 -13.66 13.68
C GLY A 67 -9.03 -14.33 14.93
N GLY A 68 -9.04 -13.58 16.04
CA GLY A 68 -9.92 -13.80 17.19
C GLY A 68 -11.34 -13.24 16.96
N ALA A 69 -12.19 -13.28 18.00
CA ALA A 69 -13.62 -12.94 17.90
C ALA A 69 -13.91 -11.49 17.43
N THR A 70 -12.95 -10.57 17.59
CA THR A 70 -12.99 -9.25 16.94
C THR A 70 -11.78 -9.06 16.03
N ASN A 71 -12.03 -9.16 14.72
CA ASN A 71 -11.03 -9.04 13.67
C ASN A 71 -10.58 -7.60 13.38
N VAL A 72 -10.73 -6.69 14.34
CA VAL A 72 -10.48 -5.26 14.14
C VAL A 72 -9.55 -4.77 15.23
N ALA A 73 -8.49 -4.06 14.82
CA ALA A 73 -7.63 -3.32 15.72
C ALA A 73 -7.60 -1.85 15.30
N ASN A 74 -7.63 -0.95 16.29
CA ASN A 74 -7.67 0.49 16.12
C ASN A 74 -6.47 1.10 16.83
N TYR A 75 -5.58 1.74 16.07
CA TYR A 75 -4.52 2.57 16.60
C TYR A 75 -4.87 4.04 16.37
N ASN A 76 -5.15 4.74 17.48
CA ASN A 76 -5.56 6.14 17.51
C ASN A 76 -4.83 6.94 18.60
N ALA A 77 -3.72 6.40 19.11
CA ALA A 77 -2.92 7.06 20.13
C ALA A 77 -2.01 8.13 19.52
N ALA A 78 -1.69 9.16 20.31
CA ALA A 78 -0.66 10.12 19.92
C ALA A 78 0.74 9.51 20.09
N GLY A 79 1.68 9.93 19.24
CA GLY A 79 3.08 9.49 19.30
C GLY A 79 3.42 8.35 18.35
N THR A 80 4.56 7.72 18.58
CA THR A 80 5.10 6.65 17.74
C THR A 80 5.14 5.35 18.52
N GLN A 81 4.50 4.30 18.01
CA GLN A 81 4.64 2.93 18.48
C GLN A 81 5.57 2.16 17.55
N GLN A 82 6.66 1.64 18.11
CA GLN A 82 7.55 0.77 17.37
C GLN A 82 6.96 -0.64 17.23
N VAL A 83 6.97 -1.17 16.01
CA VAL A 83 6.55 -2.52 15.66
C VAL A 83 7.65 -3.21 14.87
N ASN A 84 7.83 -4.51 15.05
CA ASN A 84 8.82 -5.26 14.27
C ASN A 84 8.32 -5.54 12.85
N ALA A 85 7.05 -5.93 12.73
CA ALA A 85 6.35 -6.24 11.49
C ALA A 85 4.84 -6.12 11.74
N ILE A 86 4.06 -5.81 10.70
CA ILE A 86 2.58 -5.85 10.74
C ILE A 86 2.10 -6.94 9.79
N TYR A 87 1.33 -7.88 10.35
CA TYR A 87 0.73 -8.97 9.60
C TYR A 87 -0.79 -8.93 9.78
N VAL A 88 -1.54 -8.48 8.78
CA VAL A 88 -3.01 -8.50 8.79
C VAL A 88 -3.50 -9.72 8.03
N SER A 89 -3.95 -10.76 8.76
CA SER A 89 -4.46 -12.02 8.20
C SER A 89 -3.49 -12.70 7.23
N SER A 90 -2.36 -13.21 7.74
CA SER A 90 -1.31 -13.81 6.92
C SER A 90 -0.75 -15.15 7.43
N GLN A 91 -1.43 -15.82 8.36
CA GLN A 91 -0.96 -17.09 8.92
C GLN A 91 -1.79 -18.32 8.57
N THR A 92 -1.04 -19.43 8.50
CA THR A 92 -1.48 -20.82 8.44
C THR A 92 -1.97 -21.24 9.83
N GLY A 93 -3.12 -20.72 10.25
CA GLY A 93 -3.95 -21.38 11.26
C GLY A 93 -5.05 -22.13 10.53
N THR A 94 -5.27 -23.39 10.84
CA THR A 94 -6.37 -24.22 10.27
C THR A 94 -7.77 -23.71 10.63
N GLY A 95 -7.88 -22.55 11.29
CA GLY A 95 -9.12 -21.84 11.45
C GLY A 95 -9.42 -21.09 10.16
N SER A 96 -10.61 -21.33 9.61
CA SER A 96 -11.26 -20.51 8.58
C SER A 96 -11.59 -19.11 9.13
N GLY A 97 -10.57 -18.39 9.58
CA GLY A 97 -10.69 -17.08 10.18
C GLY A 97 -11.21 -16.11 9.13
N THR A 98 -12.30 -15.43 9.47
CA THR A 98 -12.76 -14.23 8.78
C THR A 98 -11.60 -13.23 8.68
N GLY A 99 -11.51 -12.46 7.60
CA GLY A 99 -10.39 -11.52 7.39
C GLY A 99 -10.18 -10.51 8.52
N GLY A 100 -8.99 -9.92 8.59
CA GLY A 100 -8.54 -8.98 9.63
C GLY A 100 -8.51 -7.54 9.14
N VAL A 101 -8.71 -6.59 10.05
CA VAL A 101 -8.75 -5.15 9.77
C VAL A 101 -7.89 -4.41 10.78
N LEU A 102 -6.96 -3.59 10.30
CA LEU A 102 -6.21 -2.62 11.10
C LEU A 102 -6.58 -1.21 10.68
N ASN A 103 -7.05 -0.38 11.62
CA ASN A 103 -7.31 1.03 11.41
C ASN A 103 -6.24 1.86 12.12
N VAL A 104 -5.64 2.81 11.42
CA VAL A 104 -4.64 3.75 11.94
C VAL A 104 -5.13 5.16 11.64
N SER A 105 -5.73 5.83 12.63
CA SER A 105 -6.36 7.14 12.44
C SER A 105 -5.60 8.30 13.07
N ALA A 106 -4.61 8.01 13.92
CA ALA A 106 -3.70 8.97 14.56
C ALA A 106 -2.39 8.27 14.97
N GLY A 107 -1.35 9.08 15.21
CA GLY A 107 -0.03 8.59 15.62
C GLY A 107 0.71 7.85 14.50
N THR A 108 1.82 7.20 14.87
CA THR A 108 2.70 6.50 13.93
C THR A 108 2.95 5.06 14.38
N LEU A 109 2.62 4.08 13.54
CA LEU A 109 3.18 2.73 13.64
C LEU A 109 4.50 2.68 12.87
N GLN A 110 5.62 2.62 13.58
CA GLN A 110 6.95 2.63 12.98
C GLN A 110 7.60 1.25 13.01
N GLY A 111 7.93 0.75 11.82
CA GLY A 111 8.65 -0.46 11.60
C GLY A 111 10.13 -0.37 11.97
N THR A 112 10.59 -1.30 12.80
CA THR A 112 11.99 -1.37 13.25
C THR A 112 12.79 -2.48 12.55
N GLY A 113 12.11 -3.49 11.99
CA GLY A 113 12.75 -4.60 11.32
C GLY A 113 13.23 -4.25 9.91
N GLN A 114 14.55 -4.18 9.69
CA GLN A 114 15.10 -3.83 8.37
C GLN A 114 14.91 -4.90 7.29
N ASN A 115 14.57 -6.13 7.69
CA ASN A 115 14.37 -7.30 6.82
C ASN A 115 13.01 -7.95 7.06
N THR A 116 12.09 -7.27 7.72
CA THR A 116 10.75 -7.81 7.97
C THR A 116 9.82 -7.54 6.80
N ARG A 117 8.81 -8.40 6.67
CA ARG A 117 7.76 -8.23 5.67
C ARG A 117 6.51 -7.73 6.37
N TYR A 118 5.85 -6.79 5.74
CA TYR A 118 4.53 -6.30 6.14
C TYR A 118 3.55 -6.97 5.19
N THR A 119 2.57 -7.71 5.70
CA THR A 119 1.66 -8.49 4.84
C THR A 119 0.23 -8.21 5.20
N TYR A 120 -0.57 -7.80 4.22
CA TYR A 120 -2.00 -7.56 4.35
C TYR A 120 -2.71 -8.55 3.42
N GLY A 121 -3.37 -9.56 3.98
CA GLY A 121 -3.97 -10.66 3.21
C GLY A 121 -2.92 -11.62 2.67
N GLY A 122 -2.68 -12.72 3.40
CA GLY A 122 -1.74 -13.78 3.05
C GLY A 122 -2.32 -15.17 3.28
N LYS A 123 -1.78 -16.19 2.63
CA LYS A 123 -2.11 -17.61 2.84
C LYS A 123 -3.62 -17.95 2.73
N GLY A 124 -4.29 -17.43 1.72
CA GLY A 124 -5.71 -17.65 1.43
C GLY A 124 -6.67 -16.80 2.28
N GLN A 125 -6.16 -15.78 2.97
CA GLN A 125 -6.95 -14.94 3.87
C GLN A 125 -7.12 -13.52 3.34
N THR A 126 -8.14 -12.82 3.86
CA THR A 126 -8.39 -11.41 3.58
C THR A 126 -7.80 -10.53 4.66
N GLY A 127 -7.00 -9.51 4.31
CA GLY A 127 -6.47 -8.54 5.27
C GLY A 127 -6.59 -7.11 4.76
N THR A 128 -7.11 -6.23 5.61
CA THR A 128 -7.35 -4.82 5.28
C THR A 128 -6.61 -3.90 6.25
N VAL A 129 -5.92 -2.89 5.71
CA VAL A 129 -5.34 -1.79 6.48
C VAL A 129 -6.00 -0.49 6.01
N ASN A 130 -6.49 0.31 6.96
CA ASN A 130 -7.04 1.63 6.72
C ASN A 130 -6.17 2.66 7.44
N ILE A 131 -5.67 3.66 6.72
CA ILE A 131 -4.89 4.78 7.25
C ILE A 131 -5.66 6.06 6.94
N SER A 132 -6.01 6.81 7.99
CA SER A 132 -6.79 8.04 7.87
C SER A 132 -6.38 9.07 8.91
N GLY A 133 -7.00 10.25 8.90
CA GLY A 133 -6.71 11.31 9.86
C GLY A 133 -5.22 11.65 9.87
N THR A 134 -4.60 11.76 11.05
CA THR A 134 -3.14 11.97 11.17
C THR A 134 -2.36 10.67 11.33
N GLY A 135 -3.01 9.54 11.06
CA GLY A 135 -2.41 8.21 11.17
C GLY A 135 -1.28 8.02 10.17
N THR A 136 -0.19 7.42 10.63
CA THR A 136 0.97 7.07 9.81
C THR A 136 1.37 5.62 10.00
N ILE A 137 1.64 4.91 8.91
CA ILE A 137 2.39 3.65 8.92
C ILE A 137 3.70 3.87 8.17
N ASP A 138 4.81 3.75 8.90
CA ASP A 138 6.17 3.81 8.37
C ASP A 138 6.76 2.40 8.42
N VAL A 139 6.81 1.69 7.30
CA VAL A 139 7.30 0.31 7.29
C VAL A 139 8.83 0.29 7.18
N GLY A 140 9.45 -0.42 8.12
CA GLY A 140 10.90 -0.58 8.17
C GLY A 140 11.44 -1.62 7.19
N GLY A 141 10.56 -2.34 6.50
CA GLY A 141 10.85 -3.40 5.56
C GLY A 141 10.04 -3.24 4.28
N GLY A 142 9.64 -4.36 3.66
CA GLY A 142 8.87 -4.33 2.44
C GLY A 142 7.43 -4.85 2.60
N THR A 143 6.51 -4.32 1.81
CA THR A 143 5.07 -4.56 1.97
C THR A 143 4.50 -5.46 0.88
N ARG A 144 3.58 -6.33 1.29
CA ARG A 144 2.88 -7.28 0.45
C ARG A 144 1.38 -7.15 0.70
N VAL A 145 0.62 -6.85 -0.33
CA VAL A 145 -0.82 -6.65 -0.27
C VAL A 145 -1.46 -7.72 -1.13
N GLY A 146 -2.10 -8.72 -0.53
CA GLY A 146 -2.67 -9.85 -1.25
C GLY A 146 -1.58 -10.73 -1.83
N ILE A 147 -1.06 -11.66 -1.02
CA ILE A 147 -0.03 -12.62 -1.44
C ILE A 147 -0.47 -14.06 -1.14
N ASP A 148 0.00 -15.01 -1.95
CA ASP A 148 -0.37 -16.43 -1.88
C ASP A 148 -1.79 -16.71 -2.38
N SER A 149 -2.00 -17.96 -2.82
CA SER A 149 -3.22 -18.34 -3.53
C SER A 149 -4.48 -18.01 -2.74
N ASN A 150 -5.43 -17.36 -3.42
CA ASN A 150 -6.75 -16.97 -2.92
C ASN A 150 -6.73 -15.93 -1.79
N SER A 151 -5.60 -15.27 -1.52
CA SER A 151 -5.56 -14.17 -0.57
C SER A 151 -6.10 -12.87 -1.18
N VAL A 152 -6.68 -12.03 -0.33
CA VAL A 152 -7.10 -10.68 -0.70
C VAL A 152 -6.50 -9.67 0.26
N GLY A 153 -5.64 -8.80 -0.23
CA GLY A 153 -5.09 -7.70 0.57
C GLY A 153 -5.68 -6.37 0.15
N THR A 154 -5.89 -5.49 1.13
CA THR A 154 -6.31 -4.11 0.88
C THR A 154 -5.53 -3.14 1.76
N LEU A 155 -4.99 -2.09 1.17
CA LEU A 155 -4.42 -0.92 1.84
C LEU A 155 -5.19 0.32 1.37
N ASN A 156 -5.92 0.95 2.29
CA ASN A 156 -6.64 2.19 2.05
C ASN A 156 -5.93 3.33 2.76
N ILE A 157 -5.69 4.43 2.04
CA ILE A 157 -5.07 5.65 2.55
C ILE A 157 -6.01 6.79 2.17
N SER A 158 -6.61 7.43 3.17
CA SER A 158 -7.60 8.50 2.97
C SER A 158 -7.33 9.68 3.90
N ASP A 159 -8.07 10.78 3.69
CA ASP A 159 -7.91 12.02 4.46
C ASP A 159 -6.43 12.42 4.51
N SER A 160 -5.88 12.90 5.63
CA SER A 160 -4.45 13.18 5.76
C SER A 160 -3.58 11.97 6.14
N GLY A 161 -4.10 10.74 5.99
CA GLY A 161 -3.39 9.51 6.35
C GLY A 161 -2.12 9.32 5.52
N THR A 162 -1.08 8.73 6.12
CA THR A 162 0.23 8.57 5.47
C THR A 162 0.76 7.13 5.54
N TYR A 163 1.14 6.59 4.39
CA TYR A 163 1.91 5.36 4.27
C TYR A 163 3.32 5.64 3.75
N LYS A 164 4.34 5.06 4.38
CA LYS A 164 5.75 5.16 3.97
C LYS A 164 6.40 3.80 3.84
N GLY A 165 6.75 3.42 2.62
CA GLY A 165 7.57 2.27 2.27
C GLY A 165 9.06 2.56 2.41
N SER A 166 9.59 2.67 3.63
CA SER A 166 10.96 3.19 3.88
C SER A 166 12.09 2.23 3.51
N ARG A 167 11.80 0.96 3.17
CA ARG A 167 12.76 -0.04 2.66
C ARG A 167 12.16 -0.88 1.53
N GLY A 168 12.96 -1.80 1.00
CA GLY A 168 12.65 -2.57 -0.21
C GLY A 168 12.58 -4.07 0.03
N LEU A 169 11.77 -4.73 -0.80
CA LEU A 169 11.85 -6.15 -1.13
C LEU A 169 12.70 -6.28 -2.40
N THR A 170 13.43 -7.38 -2.53
CA THR A 170 13.91 -7.82 -3.84
C THR A 170 12.90 -8.79 -4.43
N ALA A 171 12.26 -8.43 -5.54
CA ALA A 171 11.35 -9.25 -6.32
C ALA A 171 11.91 -9.42 -7.73
N ASN A 172 12.16 -10.67 -8.17
CA ASN A 172 12.74 -10.96 -9.48
C ASN A 172 14.04 -10.16 -9.78
N SER A 173 14.91 -10.01 -8.77
CA SER A 173 16.13 -9.19 -8.83
C SER A 173 15.90 -7.67 -8.98
N ILE A 174 14.65 -7.21 -8.90
CA ILE A 174 14.29 -5.80 -8.89
C ILE A 174 13.89 -5.40 -7.47
N SER A 175 14.45 -4.30 -6.97
CA SER A 175 14.06 -3.77 -5.67
C SER A 175 12.77 -2.97 -5.80
N VAL A 176 11.72 -3.36 -5.07
CA VAL A 176 10.43 -2.65 -4.95
C VAL A 176 10.02 -2.58 -3.48
N SER A 177 9.40 -1.50 -3.04
CA SER A 177 8.95 -1.34 -1.66
C SER A 177 7.63 -2.06 -1.38
N THR A 178 6.76 -2.15 -2.39
CA THR A 178 5.43 -2.76 -2.25
C THR A 178 5.13 -3.68 -3.42
N ILE A 179 4.49 -4.82 -3.11
CA ILE A 179 3.93 -5.76 -4.09
C ILE A 179 2.44 -5.92 -3.80
N ALA A 180 1.60 -5.78 -4.81
CA ALA A 180 0.16 -6.02 -4.69
C ALA A 180 -0.28 -7.14 -5.66
N GLY A 181 -0.88 -8.21 -5.13
CA GLY A 181 -1.49 -9.27 -5.95
C GLY A 181 -0.51 -10.29 -6.53
N GLN A 182 0.18 -11.06 -5.66
CA GLN A 182 1.14 -12.08 -6.10
C GLN A 182 0.72 -13.49 -5.69
N GLY A 183 0.89 -14.47 -6.59
CA GLY A 183 0.71 -15.90 -6.31
C GLY A 183 -0.75 -16.35 -6.35
N ASN A 184 -1.49 -15.96 -7.39
CA ASN A 184 -2.93 -16.11 -7.56
C ASN A 184 -3.73 -15.41 -6.44
N ALA A 185 -3.27 -14.22 -6.07
CA ALA A 185 -3.87 -13.35 -5.06
C ALA A 185 -4.37 -12.06 -5.68
N THR A 186 -5.21 -11.33 -4.93
CA THR A 186 -5.65 -9.98 -5.30
C THR A 186 -5.15 -8.97 -4.28
N GLY A 187 -4.40 -7.97 -4.73
CA GLY A 187 -3.92 -6.87 -3.89
C GLY A 187 -4.53 -5.55 -4.33
N ASN A 188 -5.07 -4.78 -3.39
CA ASN A 188 -5.67 -3.48 -3.67
C ASN A 188 -4.99 -2.40 -2.84
N ILE A 189 -4.54 -1.34 -3.49
CA ILE A 189 -4.03 -0.13 -2.84
C ILE A 189 -4.90 1.03 -3.32
N ASN A 190 -5.52 1.74 -2.39
CA ASN A 190 -6.41 2.86 -2.70
C ASN A 190 -5.89 4.10 -1.97
N VAL A 191 -5.68 5.18 -2.73
CA VAL A 191 -5.26 6.49 -2.21
C VAL A 191 -6.31 7.53 -2.58
N SER A 192 -6.88 8.19 -1.57
CA SER A 192 -7.97 9.16 -1.76
C SER A 192 -7.87 10.34 -0.79
N GLY A 193 -8.68 11.37 -1.01
CA GLY A 193 -8.65 12.58 -0.18
C GLY A 193 -7.28 13.25 -0.25
N SER A 194 -6.72 13.68 0.88
CA SER A 194 -5.35 14.20 0.99
C SER A 194 -4.31 13.13 1.34
N GLY A 195 -4.61 11.85 1.04
CA GLY A 195 -3.85 10.70 1.51
C GLY A 195 -2.47 10.66 0.86
N THR A 196 -1.46 10.25 1.62
CA THR A 196 -0.07 10.21 1.15
C THR A 196 0.43 8.77 1.06
N TYR A 197 0.76 8.32 -0.14
CA TYR A 197 1.52 7.09 -0.40
C TYR A 197 2.94 7.47 -0.83
N GLN A 198 3.94 7.09 -0.03
CA GLN A 198 5.35 7.29 -0.35
C GLN A 198 6.08 5.97 -0.26
N ASP A 199 7.05 5.75 -1.14
CA ASP A 199 7.97 4.63 -1.00
C ASP A 199 9.41 4.96 -1.38
N ARG A 200 10.30 3.99 -1.14
CA ARG A 200 11.73 4.11 -1.39
C ARG A 200 12.18 3.55 -2.73
N PHE A 201 11.57 2.49 -3.24
CA PHE A 201 12.08 1.79 -4.43
C PHE A 201 11.07 1.62 -5.54
N GLY A 202 9.79 1.90 -5.30
CA GLY A 202 8.70 1.71 -6.24
C GLY A 202 7.73 0.59 -5.89
N LEU A 203 6.81 0.37 -6.83
CA LEU A 203 5.63 -0.46 -6.69
C LEU A 203 5.56 -1.51 -7.80
N MET A 204 5.12 -2.72 -7.43
CA MET A 204 4.78 -3.79 -8.36
C MET A 204 3.33 -4.23 -8.21
N LEU A 205 2.58 -4.26 -9.31
CA LEU A 205 1.21 -4.77 -9.41
C LEU A 205 1.21 -6.09 -10.17
N GLY A 206 0.60 -7.11 -9.57
CA GLY A 206 0.59 -8.47 -10.10
C GLY A 206 1.89 -9.21 -9.85
N GLY A 207 2.12 -10.29 -10.60
CA GLY A 207 3.38 -11.03 -10.56
C GLY A 207 4.15 -11.01 -11.88
N PHE A 208 5.32 -10.40 -11.85
CA PHE A 208 6.23 -10.23 -12.99
C PHE A 208 6.96 -11.52 -13.46
N ASN A 209 6.43 -12.70 -13.14
CA ASN A 209 6.94 -13.94 -13.72
C ASN A 209 5.79 -14.91 -13.97
N SER A 210 5.92 -15.72 -15.03
CA SER A 210 4.88 -16.66 -15.49
C SER A 210 4.48 -17.72 -14.47
N THR A 211 5.22 -17.87 -13.37
CA THR A 211 4.92 -18.81 -12.28
C THR A 211 4.18 -18.16 -11.11
N ASN A 212 4.14 -16.84 -11.04
CA ASN A 212 3.48 -16.06 -10.00
C ASN A 212 2.36 -15.26 -10.66
N THR A 213 1.22 -15.90 -10.91
CA THR A 213 0.05 -15.17 -11.41
C THR A 213 -0.52 -14.24 -10.32
N GLY A 214 -1.37 -13.28 -10.64
CA GLY A 214 -2.12 -12.50 -9.63
C GLY A 214 -2.49 -11.10 -10.10
N THR A 215 -3.46 -10.48 -9.43
CA THR A 215 -4.01 -9.18 -9.82
C THR A 215 -3.68 -8.11 -8.77
N GLY A 216 -2.86 -7.14 -9.16
CA GLY A 216 -2.61 -5.93 -8.37
C GLY A 216 -3.45 -4.76 -8.88
N ASN A 217 -4.12 -4.05 -7.99
CA ASN A 217 -4.86 -2.83 -8.28
C ASN A 217 -4.28 -1.68 -7.48
N PHE A 218 -4.00 -0.56 -8.15
CA PHE A 218 -3.62 0.70 -7.50
C PHE A 218 -4.56 1.80 -7.97
N ASN A 219 -5.35 2.37 -7.06
CA ASN A 219 -6.38 3.34 -7.40
C ASN A 219 -6.09 4.70 -6.75
N ILE A 220 -6.16 5.76 -7.55
CA ILE A 220 -6.15 7.15 -7.12
C ILE A 220 -7.55 7.72 -7.28
N ILE A 221 -8.08 8.32 -6.22
CA ILE A 221 -9.43 8.87 -6.19
C ILE A 221 -9.37 10.34 -5.78
N GLY A 222 -9.74 11.23 -6.69
CA GLY A 222 -9.69 12.68 -6.51
C GLY A 222 -8.32 13.28 -6.86
N GLY A 223 -8.15 14.57 -6.55
CA GLY A 223 -6.99 15.36 -6.98
C GLY A 223 -6.07 15.84 -5.87
N ASN A 224 -6.36 15.49 -4.61
CA ASN A 224 -5.59 15.94 -3.45
C ASN A 224 -4.65 14.89 -2.85
N ALA A 225 -4.67 13.65 -3.35
CA ALA A 225 -3.76 12.60 -2.91
C ALA A 225 -2.32 12.93 -3.31
N THR A 226 -1.35 12.39 -2.58
CA THR A 226 0.08 12.49 -2.88
C THR A 226 0.62 11.07 -3.07
N VAL A 227 1.09 10.75 -4.27
CA VAL A 227 1.67 9.43 -4.59
C VAL A 227 3.07 9.62 -5.13
N GLN A 228 4.08 9.16 -4.39
CA GLN A 228 5.48 9.39 -4.72
C GLN A 228 6.29 8.11 -4.58
N LEU A 229 6.85 7.64 -5.69
CA LEU A 229 7.61 6.40 -5.78
C LEU A 229 9.09 6.71 -5.89
N GLY A 230 9.93 6.01 -5.12
CA GLY A 230 11.37 6.33 -5.05
C GLY A 230 11.71 7.56 -4.21
N PHE A 231 10.72 8.28 -3.69
CA PHE A 231 10.89 9.55 -2.98
C PHE A 231 11.71 9.45 -1.69
N LEU A 232 11.54 8.35 -0.95
CA LEU A 232 12.23 8.15 0.34
C LEU A 232 13.69 7.71 0.18
N ASN A 233 14.15 7.47 -1.05
CA ASN A 233 15.53 7.18 -1.35
C ASN A 233 16.25 8.45 -1.83
N SER A 234 17.57 8.47 -1.75
CA SER A 234 18.38 9.56 -2.34
C SER A 234 19.47 9.01 -3.26
N GLY A 235 19.39 7.74 -3.65
CA GLY A 235 20.46 7.05 -4.37
C GLY A 235 20.00 5.83 -5.17
N SER A 236 18.71 5.72 -5.42
CA SER A 236 18.14 4.79 -6.41
C SER A 236 16.79 5.35 -6.83
N ASP A 237 16.43 5.11 -8.07
CA ASP A 237 15.26 5.72 -8.67
C ASP A 237 13.99 4.93 -8.33
N GLY A 238 12.86 5.61 -8.42
CA GLY A 238 11.54 5.00 -8.30
C GLY A 238 11.25 4.02 -9.43
N LYS A 239 10.31 3.10 -9.18
CA LYS A 239 9.89 2.12 -10.18
C LYS A 239 8.38 1.95 -10.20
N TRP A 240 7.85 1.77 -11.39
CA TRP A 240 6.50 1.30 -11.63
C TRP A 240 6.53 0.04 -12.48
N LEU A 241 5.99 -1.05 -11.95
CA LEU A 241 5.92 -2.33 -12.62
C LEU A 241 4.47 -2.83 -12.57
N GLN A 242 3.79 -2.90 -13.70
CA GLN A 242 2.44 -3.44 -13.80
C GLN A 242 2.37 -4.68 -14.70
N SER A 243 1.95 -5.81 -14.13
CA SER A 243 1.92 -7.10 -14.82
C SER A 243 0.68 -7.28 -15.70
N GLY A 244 0.79 -8.21 -16.67
CA GLY A 244 -0.20 -8.51 -17.69
C GLY A 244 -1.44 -9.28 -17.24
N ASP A 245 -1.46 -9.78 -16.00
CA ASP A 245 -2.51 -10.65 -15.47
C ASP A 245 -3.82 -9.93 -15.11
N GLY A 246 -4.16 -8.85 -15.82
CA GLY A 246 -5.29 -7.97 -15.48
C GLY A 246 -5.01 -7.09 -14.27
N SER A 247 -3.73 -6.81 -13.97
CA SER A 247 -3.38 -5.81 -12.97
C SER A 247 -3.70 -4.42 -13.51
N THR A 248 -4.21 -3.55 -12.63
CA THR A 248 -4.89 -2.32 -13.04
C THR A 248 -4.35 -1.10 -12.29
N LEU A 249 -3.99 -0.07 -13.05
CA LEU A 249 -3.88 1.29 -12.55
C LEU A 249 -5.25 1.96 -12.69
N GLY A 250 -5.80 2.44 -11.59
CA GLY A 250 -7.09 3.12 -11.54
C GLY A 250 -6.95 4.61 -11.23
N ALA A 251 -7.72 5.44 -11.92
CA ALA A 251 -7.81 6.87 -11.65
C ALA A 251 -9.26 7.34 -11.73
N THR A 252 -9.75 7.95 -10.67
CA THR A 252 -11.09 8.55 -10.60
C THR A 252 -10.96 10.05 -10.39
N ILE A 253 -11.41 10.85 -11.35
CA ILE A 253 -11.39 12.31 -11.26
C ILE A 253 -12.61 12.78 -10.47
N ASP A 254 -12.39 13.62 -9.45
CA ASP A 254 -13.46 14.13 -8.60
C ASP A 254 -13.76 15.61 -8.88
N SER A 255 -15.05 15.90 -9.03
CA SER A 255 -15.58 17.25 -9.14
C SER A 255 -15.36 18.10 -7.87
N SER A 256 -15.23 17.48 -6.69
CA SER A 256 -15.03 18.18 -5.41
C SER A 256 -13.78 19.05 -5.41
N ASP A 257 -12.77 18.65 -6.17
CA ASP A 257 -11.43 19.25 -6.18
C ASP A 257 -11.19 20.03 -7.48
N GLY A 258 -12.27 20.45 -8.15
CA GLY A 258 -12.20 21.18 -9.41
C GLY A 258 -11.78 20.30 -10.58
N PHE A 259 -12.09 19.00 -10.53
CA PHE A 259 -11.70 18.02 -11.54
C PHE A 259 -10.18 17.90 -11.69
N SER A 260 -9.48 17.93 -10.56
CA SER A 260 -8.05 17.63 -10.51
C SER A 260 -7.82 16.12 -10.33
N LEU A 261 -6.64 15.68 -10.76
CA LEU A 261 -6.17 14.30 -10.61
C LEU A 261 -4.77 14.37 -9.99
N SER A 262 -4.54 13.59 -8.95
CA SER A 262 -3.22 13.47 -8.36
C SER A 262 -2.30 12.71 -9.29
N THR A 263 -1.15 13.32 -9.58
CA THR A 263 -0.09 12.68 -10.34
C THR A 263 0.65 11.66 -9.48
N ILE A 264 0.95 10.50 -10.05
CA ILE A 264 1.98 9.58 -9.53
C ILE A 264 3.34 10.13 -9.95
N GLU A 265 4.10 10.61 -8.98
CA GLU A 265 5.46 11.09 -9.21
C GLU A 265 6.46 9.95 -8.98
N ILE A 266 7.21 9.57 -10.01
CA ILE A 266 8.28 8.59 -9.89
C ILE A 266 9.62 9.31 -9.92
N TYR A 267 10.30 9.33 -8.78
CA TYR A 267 11.47 10.17 -8.55
C TYR A 267 12.73 9.60 -9.21
N ASP A 268 13.39 10.47 -9.98
CA ASP A 268 14.75 10.33 -10.47
C ASP A 268 15.73 11.00 -9.49
N HIS A 269 16.80 10.30 -9.09
CA HIS A 269 17.84 10.83 -8.21
C HIS A 269 19.17 11.11 -8.95
N GLY A 270 19.16 11.09 -10.28
CA GLY A 270 20.27 11.50 -11.15
C GLY A 270 21.40 10.48 -11.24
N THR A 271 21.19 9.24 -10.79
CA THR A 271 22.13 8.13 -10.98
C THR A 271 21.53 7.09 -11.93
N PRO A 272 22.01 6.99 -13.18
CA PRO A 272 21.22 6.51 -14.32
C PRO A 272 21.10 4.98 -14.44
N THR A 273 20.74 4.23 -13.39
CA THR A 273 20.84 2.76 -13.50
C THR A 273 19.70 1.91 -12.95
N ASP A 274 18.62 2.45 -12.38
CA ASP A 274 17.50 1.59 -12.03
C ASP A 274 16.08 2.16 -12.12
N GLY A 275 15.91 3.40 -12.57
CA GLY A 275 14.58 3.94 -12.90
C GLY A 275 13.87 3.11 -13.96
N ARG A 276 12.63 2.68 -13.68
CA ARG A 276 11.87 1.84 -14.61
C ARG A 276 10.36 2.09 -14.52
N VAL A 277 9.73 2.25 -15.67
CA VAL A 277 8.28 2.20 -15.85
C VAL A 277 7.95 1.12 -16.88
N SER A 278 7.23 0.09 -16.48
CA SER A 278 6.92 -1.06 -17.33
C SER A 278 5.47 -1.47 -17.18
N PHE A 279 4.79 -1.62 -18.32
CA PHE A 279 3.45 -2.18 -18.45
C PHE A 279 3.55 -3.46 -19.28
N GLU A 280 3.28 -4.63 -18.71
CA GLU A 280 3.28 -5.89 -19.45
C GLU A 280 2.01 -6.04 -20.31
N ALA A 281 2.04 -6.90 -21.32
CA ALA A 281 0.88 -7.18 -22.16
C ALA A 281 -0.30 -7.70 -21.33
N GLY A 282 -1.43 -6.98 -21.36
CA GLY A 282 -2.62 -7.28 -20.53
C GLY A 282 -2.75 -6.40 -19.29
N ALA A 283 -1.80 -5.51 -19.02
CA ALA A 283 -1.94 -4.44 -18.04
C ALA A 283 -3.09 -3.50 -18.43
N LEU A 284 -3.89 -3.09 -17.44
CA LEU A 284 -5.11 -2.29 -17.66
C LEU A 284 -5.04 -0.91 -17.00
N LEU A 285 -5.76 0.03 -17.59
CA LEU A 285 -5.99 1.38 -17.08
C LEU A 285 -7.50 1.57 -16.89
N ASN A 286 -7.93 1.75 -15.63
CA ASN A 286 -9.33 1.98 -15.28
C ASN A 286 -9.56 3.45 -14.95
N LEU A 287 -10.33 4.14 -15.80
CA LEU A 287 -10.56 5.58 -15.70
C LEU A 287 -12.04 5.87 -15.44
N GLY A 288 -12.31 6.87 -14.61
CA GLY A 288 -13.68 7.27 -14.30
C GLY A 288 -13.80 8.65 -13.67
N PHE A 289 -15.04 9.04 -13.41
CA PHE A 289 -15.39 10.25 -12.67
C PHE A 289 -16.17 9.89 -11.40
N SER A 290 -15.84 10.57 -10.30
CA SER A 290 -16.71 10.69 -9.14
C SER A 290 -17.65 11.88 -9.39
N GLY A 291 -18.76 11.62 -10.08
CA GLY A 291 -19.75 12.63 -10.44
C GLY A 291 -19.96 12.80 -11.95
N ALA A 292 -20.34 14.01 -12.37
CA ALA A 292 -20.59 14.31 -13.77
C ALA A 292 -19.28 14.31 -14.56
N ALA A 293 -19.29 13.69 -15.74
CA ALA A 293 -18.12 13.67 -16.60
C ALA A 293 -17.79 15.06 -17.14
N GLN A 294 -16.50 15.41 -17.17
CA GLN A 294 -16.00 16.70 -17.66
C GLN A 294 -14.91 16.46 -18.71
N ALA A 295 -14.95 17.23 -19.80
CA ALA A 295 -13.87 17.21 -20.78
C ALA A 295 -12.57 17.73 -20.17
N GLY A 296 -11.45 17.07 -20.45
CA GLY A 296 -10.16 17.51 -19.93
C GLY A 296 -9.03 16.55 -20.28
N SER A 297 -7.83 16.94 -19.88
CA SER A 297 -6.61 16.17 -20.02
C SER A 297 -5.80 16.30 -18.73
N TRP A 298 -5.26 15.18 -18.24
CA TRP A 298 -4.61 15.09 -16.94
C TRP A 298 -3.37 14.21 -17.03
N THR A 299 -2.27 14.65 -16.42
CA THR A 299 -1.10 13.80 -16.21
C THR A 299 -1.39 12.86 -15.05
N LEU A 300 -1.54 11.57 -15.32
CA LEU A 300 -1.77 10.56 -14.29
C LEU A 300 -0.46 10.11 -13.63
N MET A 301 0.63 10.06 -14.40
CA MET A 301 1.94 9.62 -13.91
C MET A 301 3.04 10.37 -14.65
N SER A 302 4.11 10.70 -13.93
CA SER A 302 5.35 11.24 -14.49
C SER A 302 6.56 10.51 -13.92
N TRP A 303 7.63 10.42 -14.70
CA TRP A 303 8.89 9.77 -14.33
C TRP A 303 10.10 10.49 -14.94
N GLY A 304 11.31 10.10 -14.54
CA GLY A 304 12.55 10.68 -15.04
C GLY A 304 12.80 10.39 -16.52
N GLU A 305 13.36 11.37 -17.24
CA GLU A 305 13.62 11.27 -18.68
C GLU A 305 14.59 10.14 -19.06
N ASP A 306 15.43 9.68 -18.13
CA ASP A 306 16.44 8.63 -18.33
C ASP A 306 15.99 7.23 -17.90
N PHE A 307 14.73 7.08 -17.48
CA PHE A 307 14.19 5.81 -17.02
C PHE A 307 14.10 4.79 -18.15
N LEU A 308 14.20 3.51 -17.83
CA LEU A 308 13.78 2.46 -18.77
C LEU A 308 12.25 2.46 -18.87
N PHE A 309 11.73 2.85 -20.03
CA PHE A 309 10.29 2.80 -20.33
C PHE A 309 9.95 1.64 -21.27
N GLU A 310 8.98 0.82 -20.88
CA GLU A 310 8.49 -0.32 -21.67
C GLU A 310 6.96 -0.32 -21.70
N ASP A 311 6.40 -0.08 -22.89
CA ASP A 311 4.97 -0.30 -23.16
C ASP A 311 4.78 -1.67 -23.84
N GLY A 312 4.32 -2.64 -23.06
CA GLY A 312 3.93 -3.97 -23.53
C GLY A 312 2.51 -4.05 -24.08
N GLY A 313 1.84 -2.90 -24.29
CA GLY A 313 0.47 -2.80 -24.75
C GLY A 313 -0.50 -2.54 -23.60
N LEU A 314 -0.23 -1.51 -22.80
CA LEU A 314 -1.20 -0.97 -21.85
C LEU A 314 -2.53 -0.73 -22.58
N ALA A 315 -3.65 -1.07 -21.95
CA ALA A 315 -4.98 -0.89 -22.55
C ALA A 315 -5.96 -0.30 -21.53
N LEU A 316 -7.02 0.34 -22.01
CA LEU A 316 -8.15 0.68 -21.13
C LEU A 316 -8.84 -0.62 -20.67
N ASP A 317 -9.24 -0.66 -19.41
CA ASP A 317 -10.09 -1.73 -18.89
C ASP A 317 -11.40 -1.80 -19.71
N PRO A 318 -11.91 -2.99 -20.08
CA PRO A 318 -13.13 -3.13 -20.88
C PRO A 318 -14.37 -2.41 -20.36
N GLY A 319 -14.42 -2.05 -19.08
CA GLY A 319 -15.51 -1.29 -18.48
C GLY A 319 -15.40 0.24 -18.61
N VAL A 320 -14.29 0.77 -19.13
CA VAL A 320 -14.05 2.21 -19.24
C VAL A 320 -14.88 2.80 -20.38
N ASP A 321 -15.46 3.99 -20.15
CA ASP A 321 -16.16 4.75 -21.18
C ASP A 321 -15.26 5.00 -22.39
N SER A 322 -15.76 4.71 -23.60
CA SER A 322 -15.03 4.87 -24.86
C SER A 322 -14.59 6.30 -25.18
N ASN A 323 -15.12 7.29 -24.46
CA ASN A 323 -14.71 8.70 -24.54
C ASN A 323 -13.36 8.98 -23.87
N TRP A 324 -12.82 8.01 -23.11
CA TRP A 324 -11.46 8.07 -22.59
C TRP A 324 -10.44 7.64 -23.64
N SER A 325 -9.30 8.32 -23.62
CA SER A 325 -8.08 7.91 -24.29
C SER A 325 -6.89 8.20 -23.39
N PHE A 326 -5.75 7.57 -23.67
CA PHE A 326 -4.49 7.88 -23.01
C PHE A 326 -3.35 7.89 -24.04
N GLU A 327 -2.27 8.54 -23.67
CA GLU A 327 -1.04 8.57 -24.45
C GLU A 327 0.18 8.69 -23.54
N PHE A 328 1.31 8.20 -24.04
CA PHE A 328 2.61 8.42 -23.45
C PHE A 328 3.25 9.63 -24.13
N VAL A 329 3.53 10.66 -23.36
CA VAL A 329 4.02 11.96 -23.85
C VAL A 329 5.43 12.20 -23.33
N ASP A 330 6.24 12.89 -24.13
CA ASP A 330 7.52 13.47 -23.74
C ASP A 330 7.31 14.97 -23.48
N THR A 331 7.49 15.39 -22.23
CA THR A 331 7.35 16.78 -21.80
C THR A 331 8.69 17.49 -21.62
N GLY A 332 9.78 16.74 -21.46
CA GLY A 332 11.16 17.21 -21.29
C GLY A 332 11.89 17.58 -22.58
N GLY A 333 11.36 17.20 -23.74
CA GLY A 333 11.98 17.48 -25.04
C GLY A 333 13.10 16.49 -25.39
N THR A 334 13.03 15.29 -24.83
CA THR A 334 13.92 14.18 -25.18
C THR A 334 13.37 13.45 -26.43
N THR A 335 13.54 12.13 -26.51
CA THR A 335 12.82 11.30 -27.50
C THR A 335 12.01 10.20 -26.83
N GLN A 336 11.99 10.20 -25.49
CA GLN A 336 11.41 9.16 -24.67
C GLN A 336 10.26 9.74 -23.87
N ALA A 337 9.16 9.00 -23.79
CA ALA A 337 8.04 9.42 -22.96
C ALA A 337 8.46 9.49 -21.48
N ASP A 338 8.03 10.55 -20.80
CA ASP A 338 8.25 10.83 -19.39
C ASP A 338 6.93 10.97 -18.60
N SER A 339 5.80 10.86 -19.31
CA SER A 339 4.47 11.11 -18.76
C SER A 339 3.40 10.18 -19.35
N LEU A 340 2.47 9.71 -18.52
CA LEU A 340 1.21 9.10 -18.93
C LEU A 340 0.08 10.13 -18.77
N VAL A 341 -0.49 10.54 -19.90
CA VAL A 341 -1.57 11.53 -19.97
C VAL A 341 -2.88 10.83 -20.33
N VAL A 342 -3.94 11.14 -19.59
CA VAL A 342 -5.29 10.65 -19.85
C VAL A 342 -6.18 11.80 -20.28
N THR A 343 -7.07 11.56 -21.24
CA THR A 343 -7.94 12.57 -21.84
C THR A 343 -9.36 12.03 -21.93
N TYR A 344 -10.34 12.84 -21.55
CA TYR A 344 -11.76 12.54 -21.72
C TYR A 344 -12.39 13.55 -22.68
N VAL A 345 -13.02 13.04 -23.74
CA VAL A 345 -13.76 13.85 -24.71
C VAL A 345 -15.22 13.38 -24.72
N PRO A 346 -16.15 14.12 -24.08
CA PRO A 346 -17.55 13.73 -24.06
C PRO A 346 -18.09 13.56 -25.48
N GLU A 347 -18.97 12.58 -25.67
CA GLU A 347 -19.72 12.49 -26.93
C GLU A 347 -20.38 13.84 -27.24
N PRO A 348 -20.34 14.31 -28.50
CA PRO A 348 -21.02 15.54 -28.88
C PRO A 348 -22.50 15.37 -28.54
N SER A 349 -22.95 16.12 -27.52
CA SER A 349 -24.31 15.95 -27.00
C SER A 349 -25.29 15.94 -28.16
N SER A 350 -26.09 14.89 -28.28
CA SER A 350 -27.10 14.81 -29.36
C SER A 350 -28.05 16.00 -29.30
N ALA A 351 -28.15 16.68 -28.15
CA ALA A 351 -28.81 17.98 -27.99
C ALA A 351 -28.19 19.10 -28.82
N ALA A 352 -26.86 19.21 -28.93
CA ALA A 352 -26.21 20.15 -29.83
C ALA A 352 -26.50 19.82 -31.30
N LEU A 353 -26.49 18.52 -31.66
CA LEU A 353 -26.85 18.08 -33.01
C LEU A 353 -28.33 18.31 -33.35
N LEU A 354 -29.24 18.05 -32.39
CA LEU A 354 -30.67 18.32 -32.52
C LEU A 354 -30.97 19.81 -32.55
N GLY A 355 -30.22 20.63 -31.79
CA GLY A 355 -30.29 22.08 -31.84
C GLY A 355 -29.91 22.61 -33.22
N LEU A 356 -28.80 22.12 -33.79
CA LEU A 356 -28.38 22.47 -35.15
C LEU A 356 -29.37 21.97 -36.21
N GLY A 357 -29.88 20.75 -36.08
CA GLY A 357 -30.91 20.20 -36.97
C GLY A 357 -32.22 20.99 -36.91
N GLY A 358 -32.65 21.39 -35.71
CA GLY A 358 -33.82 22.22 -35.48
C GLY A 358 -33.64 23.63 -36.06
N LEU A 359 -32.47 24.24 -35.87
CA LEU A 359 -32.15 25.56 -36.41
C LEU A 359 -32.13 25.53 -37.95
N ALA A 360 -31.56 24.48 -38.55
CA ALA A 360 -31.55 24.28 -40.00
C ALA A 360 -32.98 24.11 -40.57
N LEU A 361 -33.87 23.41 -39.84
CA LEU A 361 -35.28 23.28 -40.23
C LEU A 361 -36.04 24.60 -40.13
N ILE A 362 -35.79 25.40 -39.08
CA ILE A 362 -36.40 26.74 -38.93
C ILE A 362 -35.94 27.68 -40.06
N LEU A 363 -34.66 27.63 -40.43
CA LEU A 363 -34.12 28.43 -41.53
C LEU A 363 -34.67 27.99 -42.90
N ARG A 364 -34.96 26.69 -43.10
CA ARG A 364 -35.57 26.18 -44.34
C ARG A 364 -37.03 26.59 -44.52
N ARG A 365 -37.79 26.79 -43.43
CA ARG A 365 -39.22 27.17 -43.48
C ARG A 365 -39.45 28.65 -43.83
N ARG A 366 -38.40 29.47 -43.88
CA ARG A 366 -38.47 30.92 -44.14
C ARG A 366 -38.14 31.35 -45.58
N LYS A 367 -37.99 30.40 -46.51
CA LYS A 367 -37.93 30.67 -47.96
C LYS A 367 -39.24 30.24 -48.60
#